data_AF-A0A5C7W162-F1
#
_entry.id   AF-A0A5C7W162-F1
#
_cell.length_a   1.000
_cell.length_b   1.000
_cell.length_c   1.000
_cell.angle_alpha   90.00
_cell.angle_beta   90.00
_cell.angle_gamma   90.00
#
_symmetry.space_group_name_H-M   'P 1'
#
loop_
_entity.id
_entity.type
_entity.pdbx_description
1 polymer ?
#
loop_
_entity_poly.entity_id
_entity_poly.type
_entity_poly.pdbx_seq_one_letter_code
_entity_poly.pdbx_strand_id
1 'polypeptide(L)'
;MSDRGIGYIYAGSGGAVNAQSSSLFIDSFDLLWMINSSERLFSVGGSVNYVYRRTNGTIGIGCGDDFYYEVSSDALVPIKPDFHDLAGGASYGEFYWGTEYSNSSQWVVHRLRGADGEVIVELAGDDIRFVGAWEGTYICYQREAGVVSSRGDGVWEVIYIPEMSRVKYLRCLGQYVLVFGLGGSDQAVCEVYDLGSCAFTGSFSFDCYSGAVSEIYKHKEGWYFEWGQRLFRFNGRIVEEALPGLDIGGYYATDGGVCVLLSDEGLMRFYDPELCQVIDERSVLSGYAFGSCHSDGDRLVGYLRPANRTGGLCYAISIPKSSSGCPEICFEQPLYRTEKRFRESVFDVIVSFSSGGDFSSILRQALAILDDMFSQYKNVSCNPDADYFSGLVELCFDGLFTDEQKELLRVNCRNISALAGREAPATGDPFGFRLIFAA
;
A
#
# COMPACT_ATOMS: atom_id res chain seq x y z
N MET A 1 -15.40 -16.05 12.09
CA MET A 1 -15.19 -14.67 11.61
C MET A 1 -16.09 -14.49 10.40
N SER A 2 -16.59 -13.29 10.14
CA SER A 2 -17.49 -13.09 8.98
C SER A 2 -16.72 -13.36 7.68
N ASP A 3 -17.30 -14.13 6.76
CA ASP A 3 -16.71 -14.41 5.44
C ASP A 3 -16.80 -13.20 4.47
N ARG A 4 -17.16 -12.02 4.98
CA ARG A 4 -17.32 -10.78 4.24
C ARG A 4 -16.15 -9.84 4.53
N GLY A 5 -15.64 -9.23 3.47
CA GLY A 5 -14.76 -8.08 3.55
C GLY A 5 -15.48 -6.83 4.01
N ILE A 6 -14.70 -5.82 4.38
CA ILE A 6 -15.21 -4.55 4.90
C ILE A 6 -14.50 -3.41 4.19
N GLY A 7 -15.23 -2.33 3.88
CA GLY A 7 -14.69 -1.09 3.33
C GLY A 7 -15.03 0.14 4.19
N TYR A 8 -14.02 0.92 4.58
CA TYR A 8 -14.13 2.11 5.44
C TYR A 8 -13.79 3.38 4.67
N ILE A 9 -14.65 4.39 4.76
CA ILE A 9 -14.52 5.67 4.04
C ILE A 9 -13.26 6.44 4.49
N TYR A 10 -12.43 6.97 3.61
CA TYR A 10 -11.37 7.89 4.01
C TYR A 10 -11.00 8.86 2.89
N ALA A 11 -10.25 9.91 3.24
CA ALA A 11 -9.73 10.86 2.25
C ALA A 11 -8.56 10.22 1.49
N GLY A 12 -8.67 10.12 0.17
CA GLY A 12 -7.56 9.64 -0.66
C GLY A 12 -6.39 10.63 -0.69
N SER A 13 -6.68 11.93 -0.62
CA SER A 13 -5.65 12.96 -0.53
C SER A 13 -5.01 13.00 0.85
N GLY A 14 -3.71 12.72 0.91
CA GLY A 14 -2.92 12.82 2.15
C GLY A 14 -3.22 11.70 3.16
N GLY A 15 -3.83 10.60 2.72
CA GLY A 15 -4.04 9.41 3.54
C GLY A 15 -3.53 8.14 2.90
N ALA A 16 -3.13 7.17 3.72
CA ALA A 16 -2.68 5.85 3.30
C ALA A 16 -3.33 4.75 4.13
N VAL A 17 -3.26 3.52 3.62
CA VAL A 17 -3.85 2.34 4.22
C VAL A 17 -2.76 1.30 4.45
N ASN A 18 -2.68 0.81 5.68
CA ASN A 18 -1.76 -0.22 6.10
C ASN A 18 -2.52 -1.32 6.86
N ALA A 19 -1.95 -2.51 6.95
CA ALA A 19 -2.47 -3.56 7.81
C ALA A 19 -1.35 -4.32 8.49
N GLN A 20 -1.62 -4.72 9.73
CA GLN A 20 -0.73 -5.57 10.49
C GLN A 20 -1.54 -6.35 11.51
N SER A 21 -1.34 -7.67 11.53
CA SER A 21 -1.89 -8.56 12.56
C SER A 21 -3.42 -8.41 12.68
N SER A 22 -4.13 -8.44 11.56
CA SER A 22 -5.59 -8.33 11.47
C SER A 22 -6.20 -6.98 11.89
N SER A 23 -5.37 -5.96 12.12
CA SER A 23 -5.81 -4.58 12.31
C SER A 23 -5.59 -3.79 11.02
N LEU A 24 -6.60 -3.01 10.63
CA LEU A 24 -6.53 -2.07 9.53
C LEU A 24 -6.13 -0.70 10.08
N PHE A 25 -5.18 -0.04 9.43
CA PHE A 25 -4.72 1.29 9.79
C PHE A 25 -4.98 2.24 8.63
N ILE A 26 -5.61 3.37 8.94
CA ILE A 26 -5.76 4.49 8.02
C ILE A 26 -5.00 5.63 8.65
N ASP A 27 -3.99 6.16 7.97
CA ASP A 27 -3.31 7.38 8.40
C ASP A 27 -3.74 8.55 7.53
N SER A 28 -3.78 9.74 8.11
CA SER A 28 -3.90 10.98 7.38
C SER A 28 -3.28 12.11 8.19
N PHE A 29 -2.29 12.79 7.61
CA PHE A 29 -1.49 13.79 8.32
C PHE A 29 -0.89 13.21 9.63
N ASP A 30 -1.16 13.84 10.76
CA ASP A 30 -0.75 13.42 12.11
C ASP A 30 -1.81 12.56 12.83
N LEU A 31 -2.81 12.07 12.09
CA LEU A 31 -3.86 11.20 12.61
C LEU A 31 -3.68 9.76 12.16
N LEU A 32 -3.95 8.83 13.07
CA LEU A 32 -3.94 7.40 12.81
C LEU A 32 -5.21 6.77 13.35
N TRP A 33 -6.01 6.22 12.45
CA TRP A 33 -7.13 5.37 12.79
C TRP A 33 -6.69 3.92 12.81
N MET A 34 -6.94 3.23 13.92
CA MET A 34 -6.83 1.78 14.02
C MET A 34 -8.23 1.19 14.05
N ILE A 35 -8.49 0.26 13.13
CA ILE A 35 -9.78 -0.38 12.94
C ILE A 35 -9.62 -1.88 13.16
N ASN A 36 -10.29 -2.38 14.20
CA ASN A 36 -10.39 -3.80 14.51
C ASN A 36 -11.85 -4.17 14.84
N SER A 37 -12.14 -4.70 16.03
CA SER A 37 -13.50 -4.76 16.57
C SER A 37 -14.12 -3.38 16.85
N SER A 38 -13.29 -2.35 17.01
CA SER A 38 -13.68 -0.96 17.23
C SER A 38 -12.77 -0.03 16.42
N GLU A 39 -13.28 1.13 16.05
CA GLU A 39 -12.46 2.22 15.51
C GLU A 39 -11.85 3.02 16.66
N ARG A 40 -10.58 3.40 16.52
CA ARG A 40 -9.87 4.27 17.47
C ARG A 40 -9.04 5.28 16.72
N LEU A 41 -9.08 6.51 17.20
CA LEU A 41 -8.29 7.61 16.68
C LEU A 41 -7.13 7.92 17.61
N PHE A 42 -5.93 8.05 17.03
CA PHE A 42 -4.73 8.50 17.69
C PHE A 42 -4.17 9.74 17.00
N SER A 43 -3.54 10.63 17.78
CA SER A 43 -2.66 11.67 17.25
C SER A 43 -1.22 11.21 17.43
N VAL A 44 -0.44 11.28 16.35
CA VAL A 44 0.95 10.84 16.27
C VAL A 44 1.85 12.02 15.92
N GLY A 45 3.16 11.93 16.17
CA GLY A 45 4.11 13.04 16.00
C GLY A 45 4.36 13.51 14.57
N GLY A 46 3.75 12.88 13.55
CA GLY A 46 3.90 13.21 12.14
C GLY A 46 3.26 12.15 11.24
N SER A 47 3.46 12.26 9.93
CA SER A 47 2.96 11.27 8.96
C SER A 47 3.48 9.88 9.25
N VAL A 48 2.59 8.88 9.16
CA VAL A 48 2.97 7.47 9.32
C VAL A 48 3.79 7.05 8.11
N ASN A 49 5.00 6.56 8.36
CA ASN A 49 5.88 6.05 7.31
C ASN A 49 5.65 4.55 7.10
N TYR A 50 5.45 3.80 8.18
CA TYR A 50 5.24 2.36 8.14
C TYR A 50 4.58 1.83 9.41
N VAL A 51 3.77 0.79 9.24
CA VAL A 51 3.19 -0.03 10.31
C VAL A 51 3.76 -1.43 10.18
N TYR A 52 4.25 -2.01 11.27
CA TYR A 52 5.05 -3.24 11.22
C TYR A 52 4.89 -4.10 12.46
N ARG A 53 5.32 -5.36 12.39
CA ARG A 53 5.38 -6.25 13.54
C ARG A 53 6.72 -6.10 14.25
N ARG A 54 6.71 -5.79 15.53
CA ARG A 54 7.91 -5.72 16.39
C ARG A 54 8.44 -7.12 16.73
N THR A 55 9.68 -7.20 17.20
CA THR A 55 10.34 -8.46 17.63
C THR A 55 9.62 -9.14 18.78
N ASN A 56 9.04 -8.36 19.70
CA ASN A 56 8.19 -8.86 20.78
C ASN A 56 6.78 -9.30 20.32
N GLY A 57 6.48 -9.18 19.02
CA GLY A 57 5.23 -9.57 18.40
C GLY A 57 4.13 -8.50 18.42
N THR A 58 4.33 -7.35 19.07
CA THR A 58 3.36 -6.24 19.06
C THR A 58 3.40 -5.47 17.74
N ILE A 59 2.45 -4.56 17.55
CA ILE A 59 2.41 -3.68 16.37
C ILE A 59 3.22 -2.43 16.67
N GLY A 60 4.18 -2.11 15.81
CA GLY A 60 4.98 -0.90 15.83
C GLY A 60 4.52 0.08 14.76
N ILE A 61 4.65 1.38 15.06
CA ILE A 61 4.31 2.48 14.15
C ILE A 61 5.49 3.44 14.13
N GLY A 62 6.04 3.69 12.94
CA GLY A 62 7.06 4.71 12.70
C GLY A 62 6.44 5.93 12.03
N CYS A 63 6.65 7.12 12.61
CA CYS A 63 6.12 8.39 12.11
C CYS A 63 7.21 9.45 11.95
N GLY A 64 7.22 10.14 10.81
CA GLY A 64 8.25 11.15 10.52
C GLY A 64 9.67 10.57 10.69
N ASP A 65 10.64 11.42 11.03
CA ASP A 65 12.03 10.96 11.13
C ASP A 65 12.35 10.29 12.48
N ASP A 66 11.65 10.65 13.56
CA ASP A 66 12.10 10.36 14.93
C ASP A 66 11.02 9.79 15.88
N PHE A 67 9.77 9.61 15.46
CA PHE A 67 8.70 9.16 16.37
C PHE A 67 8.37 7.67 16.17
N TYR A 68 8.42 6.92 17.26
CA TYR A 68 8.14 5.48 17.27
C TYR A 68 7.17 5.14 18.40
N TYR A 69 6.16 4.35 18.07
CA TYR A 69 5.13 3.91 18.99
C TYR A 69 4.96 2.39 18.92
N GLU A 70 4.53 1.79 20.02
CA GLU A 70 3.94 0.45 20.02
C GLU A 70 2.44 0.52 20.37
N VAL A 71 1.66 -0.35 19.74
CA VAL A 71 0.27 -0.60 20.13
C VAL A 71 0.28 -1.57 21.31
N SER A 72 -0.09 -1.08 22.48
CA SER A 72 -0.17 -1.87 23.71
C SER A 72 -1.49 -1.62 24.41
N SER A 73 -2.24 -2.69 24.68
CA SER A 73 -3.53 -2.64 25.39
C SER A 73 -4.43 -1.51 24.90
N ASP A 74 -4.60 -1.42 23.58
CA ASP A 74 -5.48 -0.45 22.92
C ASP A 74 -5.03 1.02 22.95
N ALA A 75 -3.79 1.29 23.38
CA ALA A 75 -3.17 2.61 23.34
C ALA A 75 -1.89 2.62 22.48
N LEU A 76 -1.47 3.82 22.06
CA LEU A 76 -0.14 4.06 21.52
C LEU A 76 0.82 4.49 22.64
N VAL A 77 1.88 3.71 22.82
CA VAL A 77 2.92 3.98 23.81
C VAL A 77 4.20 4.37 23.07
N PRO A 78 4.80 5.55 23.34
CA PRO A 78 6.08 5.92 22.75
C PRO A 78 7.17 4.93 23.17
N ILE A 79 8.02 4.56 22.22
CA ILE A 79 9.14 3.63 22.44
C ILE A 79 10.44 4.26 21.99
N LYS A 80 11.55 3.77 22.56
CA LYS A 80 12.87 3.96 21.97
C LYS A 80 13.06 2.86 20.91
N PRO A 81 13.24 3.21 19.62
CA PRO A 81 13.37 2.21 18.58
C PRO A 81 14.68 1.42 18.73
N ASP A 82 14.61 0.13 18.44
CA ASP A 82 15.80 -0.68 18.13
C ASP A 82 16.06 -0.70 16.60
N PHE A 83 17.08 -1.44 16.16
CA PHE A 83 17.39 -1.52 14.73
C PHE A 83 16.27 -2.14 13.88
N HIS A 84 15.46 -3.03 14.46
CA HIS A 84 14.32 -3.63 13.77
C HIS A 84 13.21 -2.61 13.55
N ASP A 85 12.94 -1.80 14.58
CA ASP A 85 11.98 -0.71 14.53
C ASP A 85 12.39 0.34 13.48
N LEU A 86 13.67 0.73 13.43
CA LEU A 86 14.21 1.69 12.45
C LEU A 86 14.13 1.18 11.00
N ALA A 87 14.16 -0.14 10.80
CA ALA A 87 14.02 -0.77 9.49
C ALA A 87 12.56 -0.98 9.07
N GLY A 88 11.58 -0.49 9.86
CA GLY A 88 10.16 -0.70 9.61
C GLY A 88 9.74 -2.16 9.63
N GLY A 89 10.42 -2.97 10.43
CA GLY A 89 10.22 -4.42 10.51
C GLY A 89 10.53 -5.18 9.23
N ALA A 90 11.20 -4.56 8.25
CA ALA A 90 11.61 -5.22 7.02
C ALA A 90 12.50 -6.42 7.35
N SER A 91 12.00 -7.61 7.04
CA SER A 91 12.71 -8.88 7.12
C SER A 91 13.01 -9.35 5.70
N TYR A 92 14.27 -9.71 5.44
CA TYR A 92 14.61 -10.45 4.24
C TYR A 92 14.68 -11.93 4.60
N GLY A 93 13.54 -12.62 4.53
CA GLY A 93 13.42 -13.97 5.10
C GLY A 93 13.42 -13.91 6.62
N GLU A 94 14.38 -14.57 7.27
CA GLU A 94 14.53 -14.61 8.75
C GLU A 94 15.47 -13.54 9.29
N PHE A 95 15.92 -12.60 8.44
CA PHE A 95 17.05 -11.73 8.78
C PHE A 95 16.77 -10.25 8.67
N TYR A 96 17.41 -9.48 9.56
CA TYR A 96 17.35 -8.02 9.62
C TYR A 96 18.62 -7.41 9.08
N TRP A 97 18.47 -6.43 8.19
CA TRP A 97 19.58 -5.72 7.56
C TRP A 97 19.98 -4.51 8.40
N GLY A 98 21.15 -4.58 9.04
CA GLY A 98 21.76 -3.43 9.71
C GLY A 98 23.00 -2.95 8.95
N THR A 99 23.08 -1.65 8.70
CA THR A 99 24.30 -1.00 8.21
C THR A 99 25.03 -0.39 9.41
N GLU A 100 26.18 -0.95 9.81
CA GLU A 100 27.04 -0.34 10.83
C GLU A 100 28.28 0.27 10.16
N TYR A 101 28.44 1.59 10.32
CA TYR A 101 29.68 2.27 9.98
C TYR A 101 30.69 1.98 11.08
N SER A 102 31.67 1.13 10.77
CA SER A 102 32.78 0.87 11.66
C SER A 102 33.67 2.11 11.80
N ASN A 103 34.06 2.44 13.03
CA ASN A 103 35.08 3.47 13.28
C ASN A 103 36.51 2.97 12.94
N SER A 104 36.70 1.68 12.65
CA SER A 104 38.01 1.04 12.48
C SER A 104 38.25 0.41 11.09
N SER A 105 37.22 0.30 10.24
CA SER A 105 37.33 -0.22 8.87
C SER A 105 36.74 0.76 7.87
N GLN A 106 37.39 0.92 6.71
CA GLN A 106 36.93 1.79 5.62
C GLN A 106 35.71 1.26 4.87
N TRP A 107 35.27 0.04 5.18
CA TRP A 107 34.21 -0.68 4.47
C TRP A 107 32.92 -0.67 5.29
N VAL A 108 31.78 -0.55 4.60
CA VAL A 108 30.46 -0.77 5.19
C VAL A 108 30.31 -2.24 5.59
N VAL A 109 29.89 -2.50 6.82
CA VAL A 109 29.56 -3.86 7.29
C VAL A 109 28.05 -4.00 7.34
N HIS A 110 27.51 -4.87 6.51
CA HIS A 110 26.12 -5.26 6.54
C HIS A 110 25.98 -6.52 7.38
N ARG A 111 25.21 -6.44 8.47
CA ARG A 111 24.96 -7.57 9.35
C ARG A 111 23.60 -8.15 9.05
N LEU A 112 23.59 -9.44 8.79
CA LEU A 112 22.40 -10.27 8.72
C LEU A 112 22.16 -10.79 10.13
N ARG A 113 21.16 -10.27 10.85
CA ARG A 113 20.87 -10.67 12.24
C ARG A 113 19.65 -11.56 12.32
N GLY A 114 19.68 -12.56 13.20
CA GLY A 114 18.53 -13.40 13.55
C GLY A 114 17.52 -12.67 14.43
N ALA A 115 16.38 -13.32 14.69
CA ALA A 115 15.29 -12.79 15.52
C ALA A 115 15.66 -12.53 16.99
N ASP A 116 16.71 -13.19 17.48
CA ASP A 116 17.33 -12.98 18.80
C ASP A 116 18.38 -11.85 18.81
N GLY A 117 18.67 -11.25 17.65
CA GLY A 117 19.67 -10.21 17.47
C GLY A 117 21.10 -10.73 17.26
N GLU A 118 21.32 -12.05 17.24
CA GLU A 118 22.61 -12.66 16.93
C GLU A 118 23.00 -12.34 15.48
N VAL A 119 24.29 -12.03 15.27
CA VAL A 119 24.83 -11.78 13.93
C VAL A 119 25.08 -13.11 13.26
N ILE A 120 24.27 -13.42 12.24
CA ILE A 120 24.33 -14.67 11.49
C ILE A 120 25.37 -14.58 10.38
N VAL A 121 25.47 -13.42 9.73
CA VAL A 121 26.53 -13.14 8.76
C VAL A 121 26.96 -11.68 8.82
N GLU A 122 28.25 -11.43 8.70
CA GLU A 122 28.81 -10.12 8.39
C GLU A 122 29.22 -10.07 6.92
N LEU A 123 28.68 -9.09 6.20
CA LEU A 123 28.98 -8.84 4.79
C LEU A 123 29.76 -7.53 4.75
N ALA A 124 31.06 -7.59 4.47
CA ALA A 124 31.87 -6.39 4.29
C ALA A 124 31.92 -6.01 2.80
N GLY A 125 31.53 -4.78 2.49
CA GLY A 125 31.61 -4.22 1.14
C GLY A 125 30.53 -3.18 0.88
N ASP A 126 30.80 -2.25 -0.02
CA ASP A 126 29.86 -1.19 -0.37
C ASP A 126 28.79 -1.71 -1.36
N ASP A 127 27.60 -1.12 -1.29
CA ASP A 127 26.48 -1.39 -2.22
C ASP A 127 26.04 -2.87 -2.30
N ILE A 128 26.23 -3.66 -1.23
CA ILE A 128 25.71 -5.02 -1.14
C ILE A 128 24.22 -4.96 -0.75
N ARG A 129 23.40 -5.83 -1.36
CA ARG A 129 21.99 -6.02 -1.00
C ARG A 129 21.71 -7.50 -0.87
N PHE A 130 21.18 -7.94 0.27
CA PHE A 130 20.78 -9.33 0.43
C PHE A 130 19.55 -9.66 -0.42
N VAL A 131 19.58 -10.81 -1.10
CA VAL A 131 18.55 -11.24 -2.06
C VAL A 131 17.79 -12.47 -1.55
N GLY A 132 18.46 -13.36 -0.82
CA GLY A 132 17.87 -14.55 -0.20
C GLY A 132 18.91 -15.60 0.18
N ALA A 133 18.46 -16.77 0.59
CA ALA A 133 19.32 -17.90 0.92
C ALA A 133 18.81 -19.20 0.27
N TRP A 134 19.73 -20.08 -0.11
CA TRP A 134 19.43 -21.38 -0.70
C TRP A 134 20.51 -22.40 -0.31
N GLU A 135 20.09 -23.56 0.18
CA GLU A 135 20.99 -24.65 0.63
C GLU A 135 22.19 -24.21 1.48
N GLY A 136 21.95 -23.31 2.45
CA GLY A 136 23.00 -22.80 3.35
C GLY A 136 23.94 -21.77 2.73
N THR A 137 23.66 -21.30 1.52
CA THR A 137 24.39 -20.23 0.83
C THR A 137 23.56 -18.94 0.85
N TYR A 138 24.21 -17.83 1.20
CA TYR A 138 23.64 -16.50 1.18
C TYR A 138 23.84 -15.87 -0.18
N ILE A 139 22.76 -15.36 -0.77
CA ILE A 139 22.75 -14.74 -2.09
C ILE A 139 22.57 -13.24 -1.91
N CYS A 140 23.48 -12.48 -2.49
CA CYS A 140 23.45 -11.01 -2.47
C CYS A 140 23.60 -10.47 -3.89
N TYR A 141 23.26 -9.20 -4.06
CA TYR A 141 23.58 -8.40 -5.22
C TYR A 141 24.58 -7.33 -4.81
N GLN A 142 25.70 -7.25 -5.52
CA GLN A 142 26.67 -6.19 -5.38
C GLN A 142 26.67 -5.37 -6.66
N ARG A 143 26.46 -4.06 -6.52
CA ARG A 143 26.49 -3.15 -7.67
C ARG A 143 27.81 -3.30 -8.44
N GLU A 144 27.76 -3.27 -9.78
CA GLU A 144 28.90 -3.45 -10.70
C GLU A 144 29.50 -4.87 -10.76
N ALA A 145 29.31 -5.71 -9.75
CA ALA A 145 29.76 -7.11 -9.75
C ALA A 145 28.67 -8.11 -10.18
N GLY A 146 27.40 -7.86 -9.80
CA GLY A 146 26.27 -8.74 -10.11
C GLY A 146 25.76 -9.50 -8.89
N VAL A 147 25.18 -10.68 -9.13
CA VAL A 147 24.72 -11.59 -8.09
C VAL A 147 25.92 -12.39 -7.57
N VAL A 148 26.12 -12.33 -6.26
CA VAL A 148 27.21 -12.98 -5.54
C VAL A 148 26.66 -13.93 -4.50
N SER A 149 27.44 -14.96 -4.17
CA SER A 149 27.11 -15.93 -3.13
C SER A 149 28.23 -16.05 -2.10
N SER A 150 27.85 -16.34 -0.85
CA SER A 150 28.79 -16.67 0.23
C SER A 150 28.22 -17.76 1.13
N ARG A 151 29.10 -18.56 1.75
CA ARG A 151 28.73 -19.54 2.79
C ARG A 151 28.92 -19.01 4.21
N GLY A 152 29.21 -17.71 4.36
CA GLY A 152 29.51 -17.10 5.66
C GLY A 152 30.95 -17.32 6.13
N ASP A 153 31.83 -17.79 5.25
CA ASP A 153 33.28 -17.96 5.47
C ASP A 153 34.09 -16.70 5.10
N GLY A 154 33.41 -15.62 4.70
CA GLY A 154 34.03 -14.38 4.26
C GLY A 154 34.53 -14.41 2.81
N VAL A 155 34.27 -15.49 2.05
CA VAL A 155 34.57 -15.59 0.63
C VAL A 155 33.31 -15.29 -0.18
N TRP A 156 33.47 -14.51 -1.24
CA TRP A 156 32.42 -14.14 -2.19
C TRP A 156 32.72 -14.71 -3.57
N GLU A 157 31.72 -15.35 -4.16
CA GLU A 157 31.79 -15.85 -5.53
C GLU A 157 30.73 -15.15 -6.38
N VAL A 158 31.14 -14.57 -7.51
CA VAL A 158 30.19 -14.04 -8.49
C VAL A 158 29.56 -15.23 -9.21
N ILE A 159 28.25 -15.37 -9.08
CA ILE A 159 27.50 -16.49 -9.68
C ILE A 159 26.75 -16.06 -10.94
N TYR A 160 26.39 -14.78 -11.05
CA TYR A 160 25.68 -14.28 -12.21
C TYR A 160 25.88 -12.77 -12.39
N ILE A 161 26.11 -12.33 -13.63
CA ILE A 161 26.23 -10.91 -13.97
C ILE A 161 25.03 -10.57 -14.87
N PRO A 162 24.07 -9.75 -14.39
CA PRO A 162 22.94 -9.34 -15.19
C PRO A 162 23.37 -8.57 -16.45
N GLU A 163 22.72 -8.83 -17.59
CA GLU A 163 23.02 -8.16 -18.86
C GLU A 163 22.23 -6.84 -19.03
N MET A 164 21.16 -6.67 -18.25
CA MET A 164 20.33 -5.48 -18.24
C MET A 164 21.10 -4.19 -17.91
N SER A 165 20.65 -3.06 -18.46
CA SER A 165 21.30 -1.76 -18.30
C SER A 165 21.20 -1.22 -16.87
N ARG A 166 20.12 -1.56 -16.16
CA ARG A 166 19.91 -1.15 -14.78
C ARG A 166 19.04 -2.13 -14.00
N VAL A 167 19.63 -2.75 -12.99
CA VAL A 167 18.91 -3.57 -12.00
C VAL A 167 18.06 -2.67 -11.09
N LYS A 168 16.81 -3.06 -10.86
CA LYS A 168 15.83 -2.34 -10.04
C LYS A 168 15.42 -3.13 -8.81
N TYR A 169 15.18 -4.43 -8.98
CA TYR A 169 14.72 -5.34 -7.94
C TYR A 169 15.25 -6.75 -8.18
N LEU A 170 15.52 -7.52 -7.14
CA LEU A 170 15.89 -8.93 -7.27
C LEU A 170 15.28 -9.72 -6.11
N ARG A 171 15.00 -11.01 -6.33
CA ARG A 171 14.52 -11.90 -5.28
C ARG A 171 14.87 -13.37 -5.55
N CYS A 172 15.19 -14.12 -4.50
CA CYS A 172 15.26 -15.57 -4.56
C CYS A 172 13.86 -16.19 -4.44
N LEU A 173 13.48 -17.02 -5.41
CA LEU A 173 12.25 -17.81 -5.47
C LEU A 173 12.58 -19.31 -5.51
N GLY A 174 12.73 -19.91 -4.33
CA GLY A 174 13.27 -21.27 -4.23
C GLY A 174 14.72 -21.31 -4.68
N GLN A 175 15.04 -22.14 -5.69
CA GLN A 175 16.39 -22.23 -6.27
C GLN A 175 16.67 -21.17 -7.34
N TYR A 176 15.70 -20.33 -7.69
CA TYR A 176 15.86 -19.35 -8.76
C TYR A 176 16.14 -17.95 -8.22
N VAL A 177 17.07 -17.23 -8.82
CA VAL A 177 17.25 -15.79 -8.62
C VAL A 177 16.62 -15.07 -9.80
N LEU A 178 15.58 -14.29 -9.53
CA LEU A 178 14.95 -13.42 -10.53
C LEU A 178 15.49 -12.01 -10.35
N VAL A 179 15.99 -11.44 -11.44
CA VAL A 179 16.55 -10.09 -11.51
C VAL A 179 15.63 -9.26 -12.40
N PHE A 180 15.13 -8.15 -11.89
CA PHE A 180 14.21 -7.26 -12.60
C PHE A 180 14.87 -5.89 -12.81
N GLY A 181 14.72 -5.34 -14.00
CA GLY A 181 15.31 -4.06 -14.33
C GLY A 181 14.93 -3.53 -15.71
N LEU A 182 15.78 -2.65 -16.22
CA LEU A 182 15.63 -2.02 -17.53
C LEU A 182 16.61 -2.64 -18.53
N GLY A 183 16.11 -3.00 -19.70
CA GLY A 183 16.92 -3.39 -20.85
C GLY A 183 17.59 -2.19 -21.53
N GLY A 184 18.24 -2.43 -22.68
CA GLY A 184 18.84 -1.37 -23.50
C GLY A 184 17.85 -0.46 -24.23
N SER A 185 16.56 -0.86 -24.28
CA SER A 185 15.45 -0.15 -24.93
C SER A 185 14.49 0.53 -23.94
N ASP A 186 14.91 0.72 -22.68
CA ASP A 186 14.05 1.13 -21.54
C ASP A 186 12.86 0.18 -21.27
N GLN A 187 12.81 -0.99 -21.91
CA GLN A 187 11.81 -2.02 -21.61
C GLN A 187 12.10 -2.72 -20.28
N ALA A 188 11.04 -3.18 -19.62
CA ALA A 188 11.16 -3.96 -18.41
C ALA A 188 11.70 -5.35 -18.74
N VAL A 189 12.77 -5.77 -18.06
CA VAL A 189 13.45 -7.05 -18.28
C VAL A 189 13.50 -7.85 -16.99
N CYS A 190 13.18 -9.14 -17.08
CA CYS A 190 13.39 -10.14 -16.05
C CYS A 190 14.41 -11.18 -16.53
N GLU A 191 15.55 -11.26 -15.84
CA GLU A 191 16.57 -12.28 -16.04
C GLU A 191 16.48 -13.33 -14.94
N VAL A 192 16.64 -14.60 -15.30
CA VAL A 192 16.47 -15.73 -14.37
C VAL A 192 17.74 -16.57 -14.33
N TYR A 193 18.27 -16.78 -13.12
CA TYR A 193 19.40 -17.65 -12.85
C TYR A 193 18.99 -18.81 -11.94
N ASP A 194 19.35 -20.04 -12.29
CA ASP A 194 19.08 -21.23 -11.48
C ASP A 194 20.31 -21.60 -10.65
N LEU A 195 20.17 -21.53 -9.33
CA LEU A 195 21.22 -21.86 -8.36
C LEU A 195 21.53 -23.36 -8.36
N GLY A 196 20.56 -24.23 -8.64
CA GLY A 196 20.75 -25.67 -8.58
C GLY A 196 21.52 -26.24 -9.78
N SER A 197 21.28 -25.67 -10.96
CA SER A 197 22.02 -26.02 -12.18
C SER A 197 23.21 -25.10 -12.47
N CYS A 198 23.40 -24.05 -11.66
CA CYS A 198 24.39 -23.00 -11.87
C CYS A 198 24.35 -22.43 -13.30
N ALA A 199 23.15 -22.16 -13.80
CA ALA A 199 22.94 -21.79 -15.20
C ALA A 199 21.94 -20.65 -15.36
N PHE A 200 22.21 -19.81 -16.35
CA PHE A 200 21.26 -18.82 -16.83
C PHE A 200 20.08 -19.53 -17.50
N THR A 201 18.87 -19.24 -17.03
CA THR A 201 17.63 -19.84 -17.52
C THR A 201 17.06 -19.06 -18.71
N GLY A 202 17.03 -17.72 -18.63
CA GLY A 202 16.49 -16.89 -19.71
C GLY A 202 16.33 -15.42 -19.34
N SER A 203 16.09 -14.59 -20.35
CA SER A 203 15.75 -13.17 -20.25
C SER A 203 14.41 -12.91 -20.93
N PHE A 204 13.51 -12.22 -20.23
CA PHE A 204 12.13 -11.99 -20.63
C PHE A 204 11.85 -10.48 -20.59
N SER A 205 11.33 -9.93 -21.68
CA SER A 205 11.10 -8.48 -21.82
C SER A 205 9.61 -8.17 -21.98
N PHE A 206 9.15 -7.13 -21.31
CA PHE A 206 7.75 -6.72 -21.29
C PHE A 206 7.59 -5.20 -21.38
N ASP A 207 6.45 -4.77 -21.92
CA ASP A 207 6.05 -3.37 -21.98
C ASP A 207 5.23 -3.00 -20.74
N CYS A 208 5.92 -2.93 -19.60
CA CYS A 208 5.35 -2.58 -18.29
C CYS A 208 6.35 -1.76 -17.47
N TYR A 209 5.93 -1.33 -16.28
CA TYR A 209 6.83 -0.65 -15.34
C TYR A 209 7.95 -1.59 -14.88
N SER A 210 9.19 -1.13 -14.92
CA SER A 210 10.40 -1.94 -14.68
C SER A 210 10.83 -2.03 -13.20
N GLY A 211 10.03 -1.52 -12.26
CA GLY A 211 10.46 -1.35 -10.86
C GLY A 211 10.25 -2.59 -10.00
N ALA A 212 9.80 -2.38 -8.77
CA ALA A 212 9.65 -3.44 -7.78
C ALA A 212 8.50 -4.40 -8.13
N VAL A 213 8.61 -5.61 -7.60
CA VAL A 213 7.63 -6.69 -7.69
C VAL A 213 6.96 -6.86 -6.32
N SER A 214 5.64 -7.02 -6.32
CA SER A 214 4.82 -7.22 -5.12
C SER A 214 4.10 -8.57 -5.13
N GLU A 215 3.53 -8.94 -3.97
CA GLU A 215 2.62 -10.09 -3.82
C GLU A 215 3.13 -11.39 -4.44
N ILE A 216 4.29 -11.90 -4.00
CA ILE A 216 4.82 -13.15 -4.56
C ILE A 216 4.18 -14.36 -3.87
N TYR A 217 3.52 -15.21 -4.65
CA TYR A 217 2.84 -16.41 -4.17
C TYR A 217 3.30 -17.67 -4.91
N LYS A 218 3.61 -18.75 -4.18
CA LYS A 218 3.94 -20.05 -4.78
C LYS A 218 2.68 -20.92 -4.90
N HIS A 219 2.40 -21.43 -6.10
CA HIS A 219 1.28 -22.33 -6.35
C HIS A 219 1.66 -23.48 -7.28
N LYS A 220 1.36 -24.74 -6.89
CA LYS A 220 1.60 -26.00 -7.62
C LYS A 220 2.94 -26.07 -8.37
N GLU A 221 3.00 -25.53 -9.59
CA GLU A 221 4.15 -25.60 -10.51
C GLU A 221 4.87 -24.25 -10.74
N GLY A 222 4.55 -23.20 -9.99
CA GLY A 222 5.18 -21.90 -10.24
C GLY A 222 4.97 -20.85 -9.16
N TRP A 223 5.40 -19.66 -9.51
CA TRP A 223 5.28 -18.45 -8.72
C TRP A 223 4.43 -17.44 -9.48
N TYR A 224 3.45 -16.87 -8.80
CA TYR A 224 2.72 -15.70 -9.26
C TYR A 224 3.29 -14.47 -8.59
N PHE A 225 3.28 -13.34 -9.28
CA PHE A 225 3.67 -12.05 -8.73
C PHE A 225 3.10 -10.89 -9.53
N GLU A 226 2.93 -9.77 -8.85
CA GLU A 226 2.51 -8.53 -9.49
C GLU A 226 3.73 -7.70 -9.87
N TRP A 227 3.79 -7.27 -11.13
CA TRP A 227 4.86 -6.42 -11.64
C TRP A 227 4.27 -5.34 -12.56
N GLY A 228 4.39 -4.09 -12.14
CA GLY A 228 3.87 -2.95 -12.91
C GLY A 228 2.36 -3.00 -13.17
N GLN A 229 1.56 -3.33 -12.14
CA GLN A 229 0.10 -3.48 -12.21
C GLN A 229 -0.36 -4.60 -13.14
N ARG A 230 0.48 -5.61 -13.36
CA ARG A 230 0.13 -6.80 -14.15
C ARG A 230 0.49 -8.06 -13.40
N LEU A 231 -0.27 -9.13 -13.64
CA LEU A 231 -0.03 -10.43 -13.04
C LEU A 231 0.91 -11.25 -13.93
N PHE A 232 2.01 -11.73 -13.35
CA PHE A 232 2.97 -12.60 -14.01
C PHE A 232 3.01 -13.98 -13.35
N ARG A 233 3.41 -14.97 -14.14
CA ARG A 233 3.69 -16.34 -13.71
C ARG A 233 5.12 -16.72 -14.09
N PHE A 234 5.81 -17.40 -13.19
CA PHE A 234 7.08 -18.07 -13.44
C PHE A 234 6.98 -19.56 -13.10
N ASN A 235 7.16 -20.42 -14.09
CA ASN A 235 7.02 -21.89 -13.94
C ASN A 235 8.35 -22.63 -13.73
N GLY A 236 9.43 -21.92 -13.39
CA GLY A 236 10.78 -22.50 -13.31
C GLY A 236 11.56 -22.45 -14.63
N ARG A 237 10.92 -22.04 -15.74
CA ARG A 237 11.58 -21.91 -17.05
C ARG A 237 11.28 -20.60 -17.76
N ILE A 238 10.03 -20.17 -17.74
CA ILE A 238 9.54 -19.00 -18.48
C ILE A 238 8.85 -18.06 -17.50
N VAL A 239 9.11 -16.76 -17.65
CA VAL A 239 8.29 -15.68 -17.09
C VAL A 239 7.30 -15.24 -18.17
N GLU A 240 6.02 -15.18 -17.84
CA GLU A 240 4.96 -14.77 -18.76
C GLU A 240 3.90 -13.90 -18.06
N GLU A 241 3.26 -13.00 -18.82
CA GLU A 241 2.10 -12.26 -18.36
C GLU A 241 0.90 -13.21 -18.31
N ALA A 242 0.39 -13.46 -17.11
CA ALA A 242 -0.58 -14.51 -16.85
C ALA A 242 -2.00 -14.13 -17.32
N LEU A 243 -2.31 -12.84 -17.31
CA LEU A 243 -3.59 -12.29 -17.79
C LEU A 243 -3.32 -11.06 -18.67
N PRO A 244 -2.98 -11.25 -19.96
CA PRO A 244 -2.58 -10.18 -20.84
C PRO A 244 -3.62 -9.07 -20.99
N GLY A 245 -3.19 -7.82 -20.80
CA GLY A 245 -4.02 -6.63 -21.03
C GLY A 245 -5.03 -6.30 -19.93
N LEU A 246 -4.89 -6.93 -18.76
CA LEU A 246 -5.63 -6.55 -17.56
C LEU A 246 -4.72 -5.81 -16.58
N ASP A 247 -5.14 -4.63 -16.15
CA ASP A 247 -4.48 -3.90 -15.08
C ASP A 247 -5.01 -4.38 -13.71
N ILE A 248 -4.08 -4.77 -12.84
CA ILE A 248 -4.34 -5.48 -11.59
C ILE A 248 -4.02 -4.54 -10.43
N GLY A 249 -5.02 -4.33 -9.55
CA GLY A 249 -4.84 -3.61 -8.28
C GLY A 249 -4.36 -4.52 -7.15
N GLY A 250 -4.56 -5.82 -7.29
CA GLY A 250 -3.98 -6.84 -6.42
C GLY A 250 -4.60 -8.21 -6.71
N TYR A 251 -4.07 -9.24 -6.08
CA TYR A 251 -4.56 -10.60 -6.29
C TYR A 251 -4.22 -11.52 -5.12
N TYR A 252 -4.89 -12.66 -5.05
CA TYR A 252 -4.47 -13.77 -4.20
C TYR A 252 -4.76 -15.10 -4.89
N ALA A 253 -3.97 -16.12 -4.58
CA ALA A 253 -4.14 -17.47 -5.11
C ALA A 253 -4.41 -18.47 -3.98
N THR A 254 -5.20 -19.48 -4.30
CA THR A 254 -5.62 -20.59 -3.42
C THR A 254 -5.61 -21.89 -4.21
N ASP A 255 -5.83 -23.02 -3.53
CA ASP A 255 -5.96 -24.32 -4.20
C ASP A 255 -7.13 -24.40 -5.19
N GLY A 256 -8.18 -23.59 -4.97
CA GLY A 256 -9.36 -23.55 -5.83
C GLY A 256 -9.26 -22.58 -7.00
N GLY A 257 -8.30 -21.65 -7.01
CA GLY A 257 -8.18 -20.66 -8.06
C GLY A 257 -7.46 -19.37 -7.65
N VAL A 258 -7.45 -18.41 -8.57
CA VAL A 258 -6.80 -17.10 -8.40
C VAL A 258 -7.85 -15.99 -8.46
N CYS A 259 -7.97 -15.22 -7.38
CA CYS A 259 -8.82 -14.04 -7.34
C CYS A 259 -8.01 -12.81 -7.71
N VAL A 260 -8.50 -12.04 -8.67
CA VAL A 260 -7.85 -10.85 -9.21
C VAL A 260 -8.78 -9.65 -9.00
N LEU A 261 -8.21 -8.54 -8.54
CA LEU A 261 -8.87 -7.26 -8.29
C LEU A 261 -8.40 -6.28 -9.38
N LEU A 262 -9.32 -5.69 -10.14
CA LEU A 262 -8.96 -4.85 -11.29
C LEU A 262 -8.66 -3.39 -10.89
N SER A 263 -7.63 -2.79 -11.48
CA SER A 263 -7.21 -1.42 -11.11
C SER A 263 -7.86 -0.29 -11.92
N ASP A 264 -8.66 -0.65 -12.92
CA ASP A 264 -9.44 0.26 -13.76
C ASP A 264 -10.94 0.28 -13.38
N GLU A 265 -11.46 -0.79 -12.78
CA GLU A 265 -12.85 -0.90 -12.32
C GLU A 265 -13.02 -1.68 -11.01
N GLY A 266 -14.13 -1.44 -10.32
CA GLY A 266 -14.48 -2.06 -9.04
C GLY A 266 -15.01 -3.47 -9.24
N LEU A 267 -14.21 -4.33 -9.86
CA LEU A 267 -14.57 -5.70 -10.25
C LEU A 267 -13.54 -6.70 -9.70
N MET A 268 -14.04 -7.80 -9.15
CA MET A 268 -13.23 -8.97 -8.80
C MET A 268 -13.57 -10.12 -9.74
N ARG A 269 -12.55 -10.84 -10.20
CA ARG A 269 -12.70 -12.07 -10.98
C ARG A 269 -11.96 -13.21 -10.29
N PHE A 270 -12.64 -14.33 -10.08
CA PHE A 270 -12.05 -15.56 -9.58
C PHE A 270 -11.87 -16.52 -10.75
N TYR A 271 -10.61 -16.78 -11.11
CA TYR A 271 -10.24 -17.72 -12.14
C TYR A 271 -9.98 -19.10 -11.56
N ASP A 272 -10.10 -20.13 -12.40
CA ASP A 272 -9.58 -21.45 -12.09
C ASP A 272 -8.04 -21.42 -11.87
N PRO A 273 -7.44 -22.49 -11.30
CA PRO A 273 -6.01 -22.49 -10.96
C PRO A 273 -5.05 -22.27 -12.14
N GLU A 274 -5.49 -22.57 -13.36
CA GLU A 274 -4.72 -22.40 -14.60
C GLU A 274 -5.03 -21.09 -15.34
N LEU A 275 -5.86 -20.20 -14.76
CA LEU A 275 -6.25 -18.90 -15.34
C LEU A 275 -6.96 -19.01 -16.70
N CYS A 276 -7.55 -20.16 -16.99
CA CYS A 276 -8.23 -20.47 -18.25
C CYS A 276 -9.70 -20.03 -18.26
N GLN A 277 -10.36 -20.04 -17.10
CA GLN A 277 -11.79 -19.75 -16.99
C GLN A 277 -12.09 -18.90 -15.76
N VAL A 278 -12.95 -17.88 -15.93
CA VAL A 278 -13.59 -17.17 -14.81
C VAL A 278 -14.70 -18.05 -14.22
N ILE A 279 -14.54 -18.44 -12.96
CA ILE A 279 -15.49 -19.24 -12.19
C ILE A 279 -16.54 -18.34 -11.53
N ASP A 280 -16.12 -17.19 -11.00
CA ASP A 280 -16.98 -16.22 -10.34
C ASP A 280 -16.53 -14.79 -10.67
N GLU A 281 -17.48 -13.88 -10.74
CA GLU A 281 -17.23 -12.46 -11.01
C GLU A 281 -18.15 -11.61 -10.13
N ARG A 282 -17.60 -10.55 -9.55
CA ARG A 282 -18.33 -9.69 -8.64
C ARG A 282 -18.03 -8.22 -8.83
N SER A 283 -19.05 -7.47 -9.21
CA SER A 283 -19.04 -6.02 -9.11
C SER A 283 -19.10 -5.62 -7.63
N VAL A 284 -18.17 -4.77 -7.22
CA VAL A 284 -17.97 -4.36 -5.83
C VAL A 284 -18.56 -2.99 -5.58
N LEU A 285 -18.13 -1.99 -6.37
CA LEU A 285 -18.59 -0.63 -6.23
C LEU A 285 -18.45 0.12 -7.56
N SER A 286 -19.57 0.53 -8.13
CA SER A 286 -19.60 1.24 -9.42
C SER A 286 -18.87 2.59 -9.34
N GLY A 287 -18.07 2.90 -10.35
CA GLY A 287 -17.31 4.17 -10.44
C GLY A 287 -16.01 4.20 -9.62
N TYR A 288 -15.70 3.11 -8.92
CA TYR A 288 -14.44 2.92 -8.21
C TYR A 288 -13.57 1.88 -8.92
N ALA A 289 -12.31 1.80 -8.55
CA ALA A 289 -11.34 0.81 -8.99
C ALA A 289 -10.41 0.43 -7.84
N PHE A 290 -9.83 -0.77 -7.88
CA PHE A 290 -8.90 -1.19 -6.85
C PHE A 290 -7.56 -0.47 -6.98
N GLY A 291 -7.11 0.10 -5.88
CA GLY A 291 -5.73 0.53 -5.70
C GLY A 291 -4.84 -0.64 -5.29
N SER A 292 -3.60 -0.32 -4.91
CA SER A 292 -2.61 -1.28 -4.43
C SER A 292 -3.16 -2.10 -3.25
N CYS A 293 -3.41 -3.38 -3.47
CA CYS A 293 -3.91 -4.34 -2.48
C CYS A 293 -2.84 -5.40 -2.19
N HIS A 294 -2.53 -5.57 -0.91
CA HIS A 294 -1.46 -6.41 -0.41
C HIS A 294 -1.96 -7.52 0.52
N SER A 295 -1.24 -8.63 0.56
CA SER A 295 -1.55 -9.75 1.43
C SER A 295 -1.17 -9.46 2.90
N ASP A 296 -2.15 -9.57 3.80
CA ASP A 296 -1.95 -9.65 5.26
C ASP A 296 -2.60 -10.94 5.78
N GLY A 297 -1.79 -11.97 6.02
CA GLY A 297 -2.27 -13.26 6.51
C GLY A 297 -3.33 -13.90 5.60
N ASP A 298 -4.53 -14.11 6.16
CA ASP A 298 -5.70 -14.67 5.48
C ASP A 298 -6.51 -13.65 4.68
N ARG A 299 -6.03 -12.41 4.54
CA ARG A 299 -6.74 -11.31 3.88
C ARG A 299 -5.88 -10.59 2.84
N LEU A 300 -6.56 -9.89 1.94
CA LEU A 300 -6.01 -8.78 1.19
C LEU A 300 -6.43 -7.47 1.83
N VAL A 301 -5.53 -6.50 1.86
CA VAL A 301 -5.77 -5.16 2.39
C VAL A 301 -5.27 -4.12 1.40
N GLY A 302 -6.05 -3.08 1.17
CA GLY A 302 -5.69 -2.01 0.25
C GLY A 302 -6.77 -0.95 0.25
N TYR A 303 -7.08 -0.40 -0.92
CA TYR A 303 -8.13 0.60 -1.04
C TYR A 303 -8.87 0.55 -2.37
N LEU A 304 -10.08 1.08 -2.39
CA LEU A 304 -10.80 1.47 -3.60
C LEU A 304 -10.69 2.98 -3.75
N ARG A 305 -10.37 3.43 -4.96
CA ARG A 305 -10.35 4.85 -5.34
C ARG A 305 -11.35 5.12 -6.46
N PRO A 306 -11.82 6.36 -6.65
CA PRO A 306 -12.58 6.73 -7.82
C PRO A 306 -11.81 6.40 -9.12
N ALA A 307 -12.46 5.74 -10.08
CA ALA A 307 -11.78 5.26 -11.29
C ALA A 307 -11.32 6.39 -12.22
N ASN A 308 -12.08 7.48 -12.25
CA ASN A 308 -11.93 8.57 -13.24
C ASN A 308 -11.26 9.85 -12.70
N ARG A 309 -10.72 9.82 -11.47
CA ARG A 309 -10.08 10.99 -10.84
C ARG A 309 -8.96 10.56 -9.89
N THR A 310 -8.02 11.47 -9.65
CA THR A 310 -6.79 11.19 -8.88
C THR A 310 -6.94 11.36 -7.37
N GLY A 311 -8.04 11.90 -6.87
CA GLY A 311 -8.29 12.09 -5.43
C GLY A 311 -9.77 12.05 -5.09
N GLY A 312 -10.10 12.31 -3.83
CA GLY A 312 -11.47 12.28 -3.31
C GLY A 312 -11.70 11.14 -2.32
N LEU A 313 -12.97 10.83 -2.09
CA LEU A 313 -13.34 9.78 -1.15
C LEU A 313 -12.88 8.40 -1.67
N CYS A 314 -12.14 7.70 -0.83
CA CYS A 314 -11.69 6.33 -1.04
C CYS A 314 -12.31 5.39 0.02
N TYR A 315 -12.16 4.09 -0.19
CA TYR A 315 -12.49 3.08 0.83
C TYR A 315 -11.27 2.25 1.17
N ALA A 316 -10.84 2.23 2.43
CA ALA A 316 -9.85 1.29 2.93
C ALA A 316 -10.53 -0.07 3.07
N ILE A 317 -10.01 -1.09 2.40
CA ILE A 317 -10.66 -2.40 2.31
C ILE A 317 -9.84 -3.49 2.99
N SER A 318 -10.53 -4.42 3.65
CA SER A 318 -9.97 -5.67 4.13
C SER A 318 -10.86 -6.81 3.62
N ILE A 319 -10.29 -7.68 2.79
CA ILE A 319 -11.00 -8.71 2.02
C ILE A 319 -10.48 -10.09 2.45
N PRO A 320 -11.31 -11.00 2.98
CA PRO A 320 -10.88 -12.36 3.27
C PRO A 320 -10.55 -13.13 1.99
N LYS A 321 -9.48 -13.93 2.03
CA LYS A 321 -9.12 -14.83 0.92
C LYS A 321 -10.08 -16.02 0.90
N SER A 322 -10.79 -16.20 -0.19
CA SER A 322 -11.74 -17.30 -0.39
C SER A 322 -11.16 -18.35 -1.33
N SER A 323 -11.35 -19.63 -1.01
CA SER A 323 -10.91 -20.74 -1.87
C SER A 323 -11.90 -21.10 -2.98
N SER A 324 -13.07 -20.45 -3.04
CA SER A 324 -14.19 -20.92 -3.87
C SER A 324 -14.97 -19.83 -4.60
N GLY A 325 -14.40 -18.62 -4.71
CA GLY A 325 -15.03 -17.52 -5.45
C GLY A 325 -14.65 -16.14 -4.91
N CYS A 326 -15.29 -15.10 -5.44
CA CYS A 326 -15.08 -13.73 -5.00
C CYS A 326 -15.81 -13.48 -3.66
N PRO A 327 -15.14 -12.92 -2.64
CA PRO A 327 -15.77 -12.54 -1.37
C PRO A 327 -16.72 -11.34 -1.53
N GLU A 328 -17.70 -11.19 -0.64
CA GLU A 328 -18.53 -9.96 -0.58
C GLU A 328 -17.79 -8.88 0.20
N ILE A 329 -18.05 -7.60 -0.09
CA ILE A 329 -17.52 -6.48 0.70
C ILE A 329 -18.69 -5.64 1.21
N CYS A 330 -18.75 -5.45 2.53
CA CYS A 330 -19.70 -4.55 3.17
C CYS A 330 -19.06 -3.17 3.34
N PHE A 331 -19.68 -2.15 2.74
CA PHE A 331 -19.22 -0.77 2.86
C PHE A 331 -19.88 -0.04 4.01
N GLU A 332 -19.05 0.70 4.74
CA GLU A 332 -19.49 1.70 5.71
C GLU A 332 -20.49 2.66 5.06
N GLN A 333 -21.55 3.00 5.80
CA GLN A 333 -22.55 3.94 5.33
C GLN A 333 -22.12 5.39 5.65
N PRO A 334 -22.36 6.34 4.72
CA PRO A 334 -22.13 7.75 5.00
C PRO A 334 -22.92 8.23 6.21
N LEU A 335 -22.25 8.95 7.11
CA LEU A 335 -22.85 9.62 8.28
C LEU A 335 -23.44 11.00 7.92
N TYR A 336 -23.33 11.38 6.66
CA TYR A 336 -23.66 12.70 6.14
C TYR A 336 -24.61 12.64 4.93
N ARG A 337 -25.18 13.80 4.61
CA ARG A 337 -25.92 14.06 3.37
C ARG A 337 -25.34 15.27 2.67
N THR A 338 -25.42 15.32 1.35
CA THR A 338 -24.93 16.43 0.54
C THR A 338 -26.07 17.11 -0.21
N GLU A 339 -26.04 18.44 -0.24
CA GLU A 339 -27.00 19.29 -0.94
C GLU A 339 -26.27 20.43 -1.65
N LYS A 340 -26.79 20.86 -2.81
CA LYS A 340 -26.30 22.06 -3.50
C LYS A 340 -27.15 23.26 -3.10
N ARG A 341 -26.51 24.33 -2.61
CA ARG A 341 -27.16 25.59 -2.29
C ARG A 341 -26.83 26.64 -3.35
N PHE A 342 -27.78 26.88 -4.25
CA PHE A 342 -27.62 27.85 -5.32
C PHE A 342 -27.69 29.30 -4.81
N ARG A 343 -26.77 30.13 -5.32
CA ARG A 343 -26.74 31.59 -5.18
C ARG A 343 -26.58 32.18 -6.58
N GLU A 344 -27.65 32.74 -7.10
CA GLU A 344 -27.70 33.27 -8.48
C GLU A 344 -27.28 32.22 -9.52
N SER A 345 -26.09 32.35 -10.11
CA SER A 345 -25.55 31.44 -11.14
C SER A 345 -24.52 30.43 -10.63
N VAL A 346 -24.20 30.42 -9.33
CA VAL A 346 -23.24 29.49 -8.73
C VAL A 346 -23.89 28.70 -7.58
N PHE A 347 -23.24 27.63 -7.10
CA PHE A 347 -23.68 26.89 -5.92
C PHE A 347 -22.54 26.61 -4.95
N ASP A 348 -22.87 26.61 -3.66
CA ASP A 348 -22.05 26.00 -2.61
C ASP A 348 -22.49 24.55 -2.39
N VAL A 349 -21.61 23.72 -1.84
CA VAL A 349 -21.97 22.39 -1.36
C VAL A 349 -22.18 22.44 0.15
N ILE A 350 -23.31 21.90 0.60
CA ILE A 350 -23.64 21.76 2.02
C ILE A 350 -23.56 20.28 2.37
N VAL A 351 -22.81 19.94 3.40
CA VAL A 351 -22.68 18.59 3.92
C VAL A 351 -23.18 18.56 5.35
N SER A 352 -24.25 17.83 5.61
CA SER A 352 -24.89 17.75 6.92
C SER A 352 -24.60 16.41 7.58
N PHE A 353 -23.89 16.41 8.70
CA PHE A 353 -23.58 15.24 9.53
C PHE A 353 -24.66 15.01 10.58
N SER A 354 -25.10 13.76 10.71
CA SER A 354 -26.06 13.37 11.75
C SER A 354 -25.41 13.22 13.12
N SER A 355 -26.18 13.48 14.18
CA SER A 355 -25.72 13.49 15.58
C SER A 355 -25.43 12.12 16.21
N GLY A 356 -25.62 11.03 15.47
CA GLY A 356 -25.52 9.66 15.99
C GLY A 356 -24.14 8.99 15.83
N GLY A 357 -23.15 9.67 15.23
CA GLY A 357 -21.84 9.08 14.95
C GLY A 357 -20.81 9.29 16.06
N ASP A 358 -19.86 8.35 16.18
CA ASP A 358 -18.65 8.58 16.99
C ASP A 358 -17.75 9.64 16.32
N PHE A 359 -17.07 10.46 17.14
CA PHE A 359 -16.24 11.55 16.63
C PHE A 359 -15.14 11.05 15.70
N SER A 360 -14.55 9.88 15.99
CA SER A 360 -13.52 9.26 15.17
C SER A 360 -13.98 9.08 13.72
N SER A 361 -15.16 8.47 13.55
CA SER A 361 -15.74 8.21 12.23
C SER A 361 -16.24 9.49 11.57
N ILE A 362 -16.81 10.43 12.34
CA ILE A 362 -17.22 11.75 11.82
C ILE A 362 -16.03 12.51 11.26
N LEU A 363 -14.91 12.57 12.00
CA LEU A 363 -13.70 13.25 11.55
C LEU A 363 -13.18 12.63 10.25
N ARG A 364 -13.01 11.30 10.22
CA ARG A 364 -12.54 10.56 9.03
C ARG A 364 -13.42 10.81 7.80
N GLN A 365 -14.74 10.71 7.97
CA GLN A 365 -15.69 10.93 6.88
C GLN A 365 -15.80 12.41 6.47
N ALA A 366 -15.61 13.36 7.39
CA ALA A 366 -15.56 14.80 7.10
C ALA A 366 -14.35 15.17 6.22
N LEU A 367 -13.18 14.60 6.51
CA LEU A 367 -12.02 14.76 5.64
C LEU A 367 -12.28 14.13 4.26
N ALA A 368 -12.85 12.93 4.24
CA ALA A 368 -13.14 12.20 3.00
C ALA A 368 -14.12 12.94 2.09
N ILE A 369 -15.24 13.42 2.62
CA ILE A 369 -16.25 14.13 1.82
C ILE A 369 -15.76 15.50 1.37
N LEU A 370 -14.93 16.18 2.17
CA LEU A 370 -14.33 17.45 1.78
C LEU A 370 -13.37 17.25 0.60
N ASP A 371 -12.48 16.26 0.71
CA ASP A 371 -11.58 15.87 -0.38
C ASP A 371 -12.38 15.47 -1.63
N ASP A 372 -13.46 14.72 -1.45
CA ASP A 372 -14.34 14.30 -2.53
C ASP A 372 -14.92 15.49 -3.27
N MET A 373 -15.56 16.43 -2.57
CA MET A 373 -16.20 17.58 -3.19
C MET A 373 -15.19 18.43 -3.96
N PHE A 374 -14.01 18.68 -3.39
CA PHE A 374 -12.96 19.38 -4.12
C PHE A 374 -12.51 18.62 -5.35
N SER A 375 -12.32 17.31 -5.26
CA SER A 375 -11.93 16.47 -6.40
C SER A 375 -13.02 16.43 -7.49
N GLN A 376 -14.30 16.32 -7.11
CA GLN A 376 -15.44 16.27 -8.05
C GLN A 376 -15.56 17.55 -8.87
N TYR A 377 -15.34 18.72 -8.25
CA TYR A 377 -15.56 20.01 -8.88
C TYR A 377 -14.25 20.70 -9.31
N LYS A 378 -13.13 19.97 -9.33
CA LYS A 378 -11.82 20.49 -9.77
C LYS A 378 -11.70 20.64 -11.29
N ASN A 379 -12.45 19.84 -12.05
CA ASN A 379 -12.30 19.78 -13.51
C ASN A 379 -13.65 19.58 -14.22
N VAL A 380 -13.99 20.56 -15.05
CA VAL A 380 -15.20 20.62 -15.89
C VAL A 380 -15.29 19.43 -16.85
N SER A 381 -14.16 18.95 -17.36
CA SER A 381 -14.15 17.79 -18.27
C SER A 381 -14.59 16.50 -17.59
N CYS A 382 -14.43 16.41 -16.26
CA CYS A 382 -14.84 15.26 -15.46
C CYS A 382 -16.25 15.45 -14.89
N ASN A 383 -16.64 16.70 -14.61
CA ASN A 383 -17.93 17.05 -14.07
C ASN A 383 -18.38 18.43 -14.58
N PRO A 384 -19.36 18.50 -15.49
CA PRO A 384 -19.85 19.77 -16.04
C PRO A 384 -20.37 20.74 -14.97
N ASP A 385 -20.85 20.24 -13.83
CA ASP A 385 -21.33 21.08 -12.73
C ASP A 385 -20.19 21.87 -12.05
N ALA A 386 -18.92 21.53 -12.31
CA ALA A 386 -17.77 22.28 -11.81
C ALA A 386 -17.75 23.74 -12.30
N ASP A 387 -18.34 24.04 -13.46
CA ASP A 387 -18.47 25.39 -14.01
C ASP A 387 -19.34 26.32 -13.14
N TYR A 388 -20.16 25.75 -12.25
CA TYR A 388 -21.07 26.49 -11.38
C TYR A 388 -20.71 26.35 -9.91
N PHE A 389 -19.67 25.58 -9.56
CA PHE A 389 -19.25 25.42 -8.17
C PHE A 389 -18.51 26.66 -7.68
N SER A 390 -18.96 27.24 -6.56
CA SER A 390 -18.40 28.46 -5.98
C SER A 390 -16.99 28.28 -5.39
N GLY A 391 -16.57 27.03 -5.14
CA GLY A 391 -15.37 26.70 -4.39
C GLY A 391 -15.60 26.47 -2.90
N LEU A 392 -16.81 26.70 -2.39
CA LEU A 392 -17.13 26.61 -0.97
C LEU A 392 -17.87 25.32 -0.59
N VAL A 393 -17.34 24.62 0.41
CA VAL A 393 -18.03 23.50 1.09
C VAL A 393 -18.36 23.89 2.54
N GLU A 394 -19.64 23.85 2.91
CA GLU A 394 -20.08 24.03 4.30
C GLU A 394 -20.30 22.66 4.95
N LEU A 395 -19.53 22.35 6.00
CA LEU A 395 -19.68 21.15 6.81
C LEU A 395 -20.50 21.51 8.06
N CYS A 396 -21.75 21.04 8.09
CA CYS A 396 -22.70 21.25 9.18
C CYS A 396 -22.73 20.02 10.08
N PHE A 397 -22.51 20.22 11.38
CA PHE A 397 -22.50 19.15 12.37
C PHE A 397 -23.62 19.37 13.39
N ASP A 398 -24.54 18.42 13.46
CA ASP A 398 -25.54 18.36 14.52
C ASP A 398 -24.93 17.56 15.67
N GLY A 399 -24.59 18.19 16.79
CA GLY A 399 -24.02 17.48 17.94
C GLY A 399 -23.11 18.32 18.84
N LEU A 400 -22.93 17.86 20.08
CA LEU A 400 -22.07 18.51 21.06
C LEU A 400 -20.63 18.03 20.91
N PHE A 401 -19.80 18.82 20.23
CA PHE A 401 -18.36 18.60 20.12
C PHE A 401 -17.59 19.39 21.17
N THR A 402 -16.55 18.80 21.76
CA THR A 402 -15.61 19.51 22.63
C THR A 402 -14.77 20.51 21.82
N ASP A 403 -14.11 21.44 22.48
CA ASP A 403 -13.26 22.41 21.80
C ASP A 403 -12.05 21.75 21.13
N GLU A 404 -11.52 20.67 21.71
CA GLU A 404 -10.46 19.86 21.10
C GLU A 404 -10.94 19.17 19.81
N GLN A 405 -12.15 18.60 19.83
CA GLN A 405 -12.75 17.96 18.66
C GLN A 405 -13.01 18.95 17.52
N LYS A 406 -13.49 20.15 17.84
CA LYS A 406 -13.66 21.24 16.87
C LYS A 406 -12.33 21.69 16.29
N GLU A 407 -11.27 21.75 17.09
CA GLU A 407 -9.93 22.10 16.63
C GLU A 407 -9.37 21.03 15.70
N LEU A 408 -9.52 19.74 16.03
CA LEU A 408 -9.10 18.64 15.17
C LEU A 408 -9.78 18.69 13.79
N LEU A 409 -11.09 18.95 13.75
CA LEU A 409 -11.82 19.16 12.48
C LEU A 409 -11.27 20.35 11.71
N ARG A 410 -11.06 21.49 12.39
CA ARG A 410 -10.56 22.73 11.77
C ARG A 410 -9.18 22.56 11.13
N VAL A 411 -8.23 21.99 11.88
CA VAL A 411 -6.85 21.79 11.43
C VAL A 411 -6.82 20.82 10.25
N ASN A 412 -7.48 19.67 10.36
CA ASN A 412 -7.38 18.64 9.34
C ASN A 412 -8.18 18.97 8.06
N CYS A 413 -9.34 19.63 8.17
CA CYS A 413 -10.04 20.15 7.00
C CYS A 413 -9.22 21.21 6.27
N ARG A 414 -8.45 22.04 7.01
CA ARG A 414 -7.52 23.00 6.41
C ARG A 414 -6.40 22.31 5.64
N ASN A 415 -5.86 21.21 6.17
CA ASN A 415 -4.82 20.44 5.48
C ASN A 415 -5.36 19.83 4.17
N ILE A 416 -6.58 19.26 4.17
CA ILE A 416 -7.26 18.79 2.94
C ILE A 416 -7.46 19.93 1.94
N SER A 417 -7.97 21.08 2.39
CA SER A 417 -8.16 22.26 1.55
C SER A 417 -6.85 22.77 0.93
N ALA A 418 -5.73 22.66 1.65
CA ALA A 418 -4.41 23.03 1.13
C ALA A 418 -3.92 22.06 0.05
N LEU A 419 -4.24 20.77 0.16
CA LEU A 419 -3.92 19.76 -0.86
C LEU A 419 -4.79 19.89 -2.12
N ALA A 420 -6.01 20.39 -1.98
CA ALA A 420 -6.97 20.45 -3.07
C ALA A 420 -6.39 21.18 -4.29
N GLY A 421 -5.71 22.31 -4.07
CA GLY A 421 -5.01 23.11 -5.08
C GLY A 421 -5.91 23.64 -6.20
N ARG A 422 -5.64 24.86 -6.68
CA ARG A 422 -6.44 25.64 -7.66
C ARG A 422 -7.57 26.48 -7.05
N GLU A 423 -8.06 27.35 -7.91
CA GLU A 423 -9.25 28.17 -7.75
C GLU A 423 -10.46 27.48 -8.39
N ALA A 424 -11.66 27.81 -7.92
CA ALA A 424 -12.90 27.31 -8.47
C ALA A 424 -13.13 27.83 -9.88
N PRO A 425 -13.52 26.97 -10.85
CA PRO A 425 -13.72 27.41 -12.24
C PRO A 425 -14.73 28.55 -12.39
N ALA A 426 -15.77 28.56 -11.55
CA ALA A 426 -16.86 29.53 -11.65
C ALA A 426 -16.48 30.93 -11.14
N THR A 427 -15.64 31.03 -10.11
CA THR A 427 -15.40 32.28 -9.37
C THR A 427 -13.96 32.76 -9.45
N GLY A 428 -12.99 31.87 -9.70
CA GLY A 428 -11.57 32.17 -9.51
C GLY A 428 -11.16 32.26 -8.04
N ASP A 429 -12.03 31.90 -7.09
CA ASP A 429 -11.70 31.88 -5.67
C ASP A 429 -11.02 30.56 -5.27
N PRO A 430 -10.04 30.54 -4.35
CA PRO A 430 -9.48 29.31 -3.83
C PRO A 430 -10.54 28.40 -3.22
N PHE A 431 -10.40 27.09 -3.43
CA PHE A 431 -11.22 26.10 -2.73
C PHE A 431 -11.11 26.29 -1.22
N GLY A 432 -12.27 26.32 -0.56
CA GLY A 432 -12.38 26.62 0.86
C GLY A 432 -13.55 25.90 1.52
N PHE A 433 -13.55 25.96 2.85
CA PHE A 433 -14.55 25.29 3.66
C PHE A 433 -15.02 26.16 4.83
N ARG A 434 -16.20 25.85 5.37
CA ARG A 434 -16.71 26.41 6.62
C ARG A 434 -17.20 25.29 7.51
N LEU A 435 -16.86 25.34 8.80
CA LEU A 435 -17.40 24.45 9.81
C LEU A 435 -18.54 25.16 10.54
N ILE A 436 -19.71 24.50 10.60
CA ILE A 436 -20.90 25.00 11.28
C ILE A 436 -21.28 23.96 12.33
N PHE A 437 -21.23 24.35 13.60
CA PHE A 437 -21.63 23.49 14.73
C PHE A 437 -23.00 23.97 15.22
N ALA A 438 -24.03 23.16 15.03
CA ALA A 438 -25.35 23.42 15.60
C ALA A 438 -25.30 23.15 17.11
N ALA A 439 -25.91 24.04 17.89
CA ALA A 439 -25.92 24.01 19.35
C ALA A 439 -26.98 23.07 19.93
#